data_AF-A0A6M3IZD9-F1
#
_entry.id   AF-A0A6M3IZD9-F1
#
_cell.length_a   1.000
_cell.length_b   1.000
_cell.length_c   1.000
_cell.angle_alpha   90.00
_cell.angle_beta   90.00
_cell.angle_gamma   90.00
#
_symmetry.space_group_name_H-M   'P 1'
#
loop_
_entity.id
_entity.type
_entity.pdbx_description
1 polymer ?
#
loop_
_entity_poly.entity_id
_entity_poly.type
_entity_poly.pdbx_seq_one_letter_code
_entity_poly.pdbx_strand_id
1 'polypeptide(L)' 'MPYKIVRRAGPRPYKIVNKDTGKTVGSSASKESARKSINARNAGKHGWHGTR' A
#
# COMPACT_ATOMS: atom_id res chain seq x y z
N MET A 1 -0.38 5.54 -9.89
CA MET A 1 -0.27 4.87 -8.56
C MET A 1 0.84 3.82 -8.61
N PRO A 2 1.98 4.03 -7.90
CA PRO A 2 3.13 3.13 -7.94
C PRO A 2 2.94 1.84 -7.12
N TYR A 3 1.74 1.56 -6.61
CA TYR A 3 1.47 0.40 -5.76
C TYR A 3 0.40 -0.51 -6.37
N LYS A 4 0.59 -1.82 -6.27
CA LYS A 4 -0.39 -2.85 -6.63
C LYS A 4 -0.74 -3.72 -5.42
N ILE A 5 -1.98 -4.19 -5.37
CA ILE A 5 -2.42 -5.19 -4.38
C ILE A 5 -2.30 -6.57 -5.02
N VAL A 6 -1.56 -7.47 -4.37
CA VAL A 6 -1.42 -8.86 -4.78
C VAL A 6 -2.03 -9.74 -3.71
N ARG A 7 -2.86 -10.72 -4.13
CA ARG A 7 -3.43 -11.71 -3.20
C ARG A 7 -2.48 -12.91 -3.09
N ARG A 8 -2.15 -13.32 -1.86
CA ARG A 8 -1.35 -14.53 -1.56
C ARG A 8 -2.05 -15.37 -0.48
N ALA A 9 -1.68 -16.64 -0.36
CA ALA A 9 -2.12 -17.49 0.74
C ALA A 9 -1.53 -17.01 2.08
N GLY A 10 -2.31 -17.12 3.17
CA GLY A 10 -1.88 -16.79 4.54
C GLY A 10 -2.80 -15.78 5.26
N PRO A 11 -2.51 -15.48 6.55
CA PRO A 11 -3.38 -14.69 7.43
C PRO A 11 -3.54 -13.21 7.03
N ARG A 12 -2.68 -12.70 6.14
CA ARG A 12 -2.76 -11.35 5.55
C ARG A 12 -2.62 -11.48 4.03
N PRO A 13 -3.70 -11.89 3.34
CA PRO A 13 -3.59 -12.28 1.94
C PRO A 13 -3.35 -11.08 1.02
N TYR A 14 -3.66 -9.86 1.42
CA TYR A 14 -3.52 -8.67 0.58
C TYR A 14 -2.18 -7.99 0.82
N LYS A 15 -1.22 -8.21 -0.09
CA LYS A 15 0.12 -7.61 -0.06
C LYS A 15 0.14 -6.35 -0.93
N ILE A 16 0.74 -5.28 -0.42
CA ILE A 16 0.95 -4.04 -1.15
C ILE A 16 2.37 -4.09 -1.71
N VAL A 17 2.49 -4.10 -3.03
CA VAL A 17 3.78 -4.21 -3.74
C VAL A 17 4.03 -2.92 -4.50
N ASN A 18 5.23 -2.35 -4.33
CA ASN A 18 5.69 -1.24 -5.15
C ASN A 18 6.00 -1.76 -6.56
N LYS A 19 5.39 -1.16 -7.58
CA LYS A 19 5.57 -1.52 -8.99
C LYS A 19 6.96 -1.17 -9.51
N ASP A 20 7.58 -0.11 -8.99
CA ASP A 20 8.88 0.39 -9.44
C ASP A 20 10.03 -0.49 -8.92
N THR A 21 9.92 -0.99 -7.69
CA THR A 21 10.99 -1.76 -7.04
C THR A 21 10.67 -3.24 -6.84
N GLY A 22 9.44 -3.66 -7.13
CA GLY A 22 8.95 -5.02 -6.83
C GLY A 22 8.83 -5.35 -5.34
N LYS A 23 9.20 -4.43 -4.44
CA LYS A 23 9.25 -4.69 -3.00
C LYS A 23 7.87 -4.67 -2.38
N THR A 24 7.62 -5.61 -1.45
CA THR A 24 6.42 -5.58 -0.61
C THR A 24 6.61 -4.50 0.45
N VAL A 25 5.74 -3.51 0.45
CA VAL A 25 5.80 -2.38 1.37
C VAL A 25 4.78 -2.47 2.50
N GLY A 26 3.83 -3.40 2.40
CA GLY A 26 2.83 -3.66 3.44
C GLY A 26 1.99 -4.90 3.17
N SER A 27 1.22 -5.32 4.18
CA SER A 27 0.28 -6.43 4.09
C SER A 27 -0.99 -6.15 4.90
N SER A 28 -2.11 -6.73 4.52
CA SER A 28 -3.41 -6.53 5.17
C SER A 28 -4.28 -7.79 5.06
N ALA A 29 -5.18 -7.93 6.03
CA ALA A 29 -6.19 -9.00 6.05
C ALA A 29 -7.32 -8.76 5.03
N SER A 30 -7.60 -7.49 4.68
CA SER A 30 -8.67 -7.10 3.75
C SER A 30 -8.15 -6.23 2.60
N LYS A 31 -8.84 -6.32 1.44
CA LYS A 31 -8.55 -5.53 0.24
C LYS A 31 -8.73 -4.03 0.51
N GLU A 32 -9.74 -3.68 1.31
CA GLU A 32 -10.05 -2.30 1.64
C GLU A 32 -8.93 -1.65 2.46
N SER A 33 -8.42 -2.32 3.50
CA SER A 33 -7.29 -1.81 4.29
C SER A 33 -6.03 -1.65 3.45
N ALA A 34 -5.78 -2.58 2.52
CA ALA A 34 -4.68 -2.44 1.58
C ALA A 34 -4.84 -1.21 0.66
N ARG A 35 -6.07 -0.92 0.20
CA ARG A 35 -6.37 0.27 -0.62
C ARG A 35 -6.25 1.57 0.18
N LYS A 36 -6.75 1.61 1.42
CA LYS A 36 -6.57 2.75 2.34
C LYS A 36 -5.08 3.05 2.56
N SER A 37 -4.25 2.02 2.76
CA SER A 37 -2.79 2.18 2.89
C SER A 37 -2.13 2.71 1.61
N ILE A 38 -2.56 2.25 0.43
CA ILE A 38 -2.08 2.80 -0.86
C ILE A 38 -2.44 4.29 -0.98
N ASN A 39 -3.68 4.66 -0.64
CA ASN A 39 -4.12 6.05 -0.69
C ASN A 39 -3.32 6.93 0.28
N ALA A 40 -3.10 6.48 1.52
CA ALA A 40 -2.27 7.21 2.49
C ALA A 40 -0.83 7.42 1.99
N ARG A 41 -0.23 6.41 1.36
CA ARG A 41 1.13 6.52 0.78
C ARG A 41 1.18 7.47 -0.41
N ASN A 42 0.15 7.47 -1.26
CA ASN A 42 0.05 8.41 -2.37
C ASN A 42 -0.12 9.84 -1.84
N ALA A 43 -0.97 10.05 -0.82
CA ALA A 43 -1.16 11.35 -0.18
C ALA A 43 0.15 11.86 0.46
N GLY A 44 0.90 11.00 1.15
CA GLY A 44 2.22 11.33 1.70
C GLY A 44 3.27 11.67 0.63
N LYS A 45 3.23 11.00 -0.53
CA LYS A 45 4.14 11.29 -1.65
C LYS A 45 3.82 12.60 -2.39
N HIS A 46 2.55 13.02 -2.42
CA HIS A 46 2.11 14.24 -3.08
C HIS A 46 2.14 15.49 -2.18
N GLY A 47 2.89 15.45 -1.07
CA GLY A 47 3.19 16.66 -0.30
C GLY A 47 2.16 17.00 0.77
N TRP A 48 1.66 16.02 1.53
CA TRP A 48 1.21 16.34 2.88
C TRP A 48 2.44 16.60 3.76
N HIS A 49 3.06 17.77 3.57
CA HIS A 49 3.84 18.41 4.62
C HIS A 49 2.80 18.79 5.69
N GLY A 50 2.73 18.02 6.78
CA GLY A 50 2.04 18.51 7.95
C GLY A 50 2.66 19.85 8.28
N THR A 51 1.87 20.92 8.17
CA THR A 51 2.22 22.23 8.73
C THR A 51 2.57 21.97 10.19
N ARG A 52 3.86 22.14 10.48
CA ARG A 52 4.47 21.92 11.79
C ARG A 52 4.09 23.04 12.73
#